data_AF-A0A835RMJ7-F1
#
_entry.id   AF-A0A835RMJ7-F1
#
_cell.length_a   1.000
_cell.length_b   1.000
_cell.length_c   1.000
_cell.angle_alpha   90.00
_cell.angle_beta   90.00
_cell.angle_gamma   90.00
#
_symmetry.space_group_name_H-M   'P 1'
#
loop_
_entity.id
_entity.type
_entity.pdbx_description
1 polymer ?
#
loop_
_entity_poly.entity_id
_entity_poly.type
_entity_poly.pdbx_seq_one_letter_code
_entity_poly.pdbx_strand_id
1 'polypeptide(L)'
;MSAFSSALESSVRFGLRQGLAKGFVIGSNGLTFAIWAFVVWYSSRLVMYHGAKGGTVFAVRTGIIFGGLSLGSSLSNLKYFGEAIAAAERIREIIERKQEIDSESWEGEELESEAEVFKGFSMMVPAGKTVALVGGSGSGKSTAVALRQRFYNPAGGEEAKAEVAKGADWVGEPGARALRDHNKGEHTVWEGRLEELVEAATVANAHGFISQLPQGYDTQIKRLRKEEYD
;
A
#
# COMPACT_ATOMS: atom_id res chain seq x y z
N MET A 1 -21.08 33.69 18.66
CA MET A 1 -19.82 34.33 19.10
C MET A 1 -19.18 33.64 20.31
N SER A 2 -19.94 33.13 21.29
CA SER A 2 -19.41 32.44 22.48
C SER A 2 -18.66 31.12 22.19
N ALA A 3 -19.14 30.30 21.26
CA ALA A 3 -18.49 29.03 20.90
C ALA A 3 -17.09 29.21 20.28
N PHE A 4 -16.93 30.23 19.42
CA PHE A 4 -15.64 30.56 18.81
C PHE A 4 -14.63 31.09 19.85
N SER A 5 -15.11 31.91 20.81
CA SER A 5 -14.28 32.41 21.92
C SER A 5 -13.78 31.27 22.82
N SER A 6 -14.64 30.29 23.12
CA SER A 6 -14.26 29.12 23.93
C SER A 6 -13.23 28.22 23.20
N ALA A 7 -13.38 28.03 21.88
CA ALA A 7 -12.41 27.30 21.08
C ALA A 7 -11.03 27.99 21.04
N LEU A 8 -11.01 29.33 20.91
CA LEU A 8 -9.78 30.12 20.94
C LEU A 8 -9.06 30.08 22.27
N GLU A 9 -9.78 30.07 23.40
CA GLU A 9 -9.17 30.05 24.73
C GLU A 9 -8.29 28.81 24.95
N SER A 10 -8.73 27.65 24.45
CA SER A 10 -7.93 26.42 24.48
C SER A 10 -6.65 26.52 23.64
N SER A 11 -6.76 27.11 22.43
CA SER A 11 -5.63 27.31 21.51
C SER A 11 -4.62 28.32 22.07
N VAL A 12 -5.09 29.39 22.71
CA VAL A 12 -4.25 30.40 23.37
C VAL A 12 -3.53 29.80 24.56
N ARG A 13 -4.21 29.04 25.41
CA ARG A 13 -3.58 28.36 26.56
C ARG A 13 -2.53 27.33 26.12
N PHE A 14 -2.81 26.60 25.05
CA PHE A 14 -1.85 25.69 24.43
C PHE A 14 -0.65 26.45 23.87
N GLY A 15 -0.89 27.52 23.11
CA GLY A 15 0.14 28.39 22.54
C GLY A 15 1.04 29.03 23.61
N LEU A 16 0.48 29.46 24.74
CA LEU A 16 1.24 30.00 25.88
C LEU A 16 2.14 28.94 26.51
N ARG A 17 1.63 27.73 26.75
CA ARG A 17 2.45 26.62 27.27
C ARG A 17 3.55 26.22 26.30
N GLN A 18 3.23 26.17 25.01
CA GLN A 18 4.20 25.89 23.95
C GLN A 18 5.26 27.00 23.85
N GLY A 19 4.85 28.26 23.98
CA GLY A 19 5.73 29.43 23.99
C GLY A 19 6.70 29.41 25.16
N LEU A 20 6.21 29.12 26.38
CA LEU A 20 7.05 28.95 27.57
C LEU A 20 8.04 27.79 27.41
N ALA A 21 7.59 26.64 26.89
CA ALA A 21 8.46 25.51 26.63
C ALA A 21 9.57 25.85 25.60
N LYS A 22 9.21 26.54 24.51
CA LYS A 22 10.20 27.02 23.52
C LYS A 22 11.18 28.01 24.12
N GLY A 23 10.69 28.96 24.92
CA GLY A 23 11.53 29.93 25.63
C GLY A 23 12.55 29.25 26.54
N PHE A 24 12.13 28.22 27.29
CA PHE A 24 13.03 27.41 28.12
C PHE A 24 14.10 26.68 27.30
N VAL A 25 13.71 26.09 26.16
CA VAL A 25 14.66 25.41 25.24
C VAL A 25 15.68 26.38 24.63
N ILE A 26 15.26 27.59 24.26
CA ILE A 26 16.20 28.61 23.76
C ILE A 26 17.12 29.10 24.89
N GLY A 27 16.56 29.30 26.09
CA GLY A 27 17.31 29.74 27.26
C GLY A 27 18.35 28.72 27.76
N SER A 28 18.09 27.41 27.60
CA SER A 28 19.03 26.36 28.00
C SER A 28 20.34 26.36 27.20
N ASN A 29 20.40 27.10 26.08
CA ASN A 29 21.63 27.33 25.33
C ASN A 29 22.73 28.04 26.16
N GLY A 30 22.36 28.69 27.27
CA GLY A 30 23.32 29.21 28.27
C GLY A 30 24.25 28.14 28.83
N LEU A 31 23.75 26.90 29.02
CA LEU A 31 24.54 25.78 29.50
C LEU A 31 25.64 25.39 28.51
N THR A 32 25.37 25.50 27.21
CA THR A 32 26.36 25.28 26.15
C THR A 32 27.56 26.20 26.31
N PHE A 33 27.33 27.48 26.59
CA PHE A 33 28.42 28.44 26.83
C PHE A 33 29.21 28.12 28.10
N ALA A 34 28.55 27.66 29.17
CA ALA A 34 29.24 27.21 30.38
C ALA A 34 30.14 25.98 30.11
N ILE A 35 29.65 25.01 29.34
CA ILE A 35 30.45 23.86 28.88
C ILE A 35 31.63 24.34 28.03
N TRP A 36 31.42 25.28 27.11
CA TRP A 36 32.49 25.82 26.28
C TRP A 36 33.57 26.51 27.10
N ALA A 37 33.18 27.32 28.09
CA ALA A 37 34.10 27.98 29.00
C ALA A 37 34.92 26.97 29.81
N PHE A 38 34.29 25.91 30.30
CA PHE A 38 34.97 24.83 31.02
C PHE A 38 35.98 24.10 30.13
N VAL A 39 35.61 23.78 28.89
CA VAL A 39 36.50 23.13 27.93
C VAL A 39 37.70 24.02 27.59
N VAL A 40 37.51 25.34 27.43
CA VAL A 40 38.63 26.29 27.24
C VAL A 40 39.54 26.31 28.44
N TRP A 41 38.98 26.41 29.65
CA TRP A 41 39.74 26.45 30.89
C TRP A 41 40.60 25.20 31.06
N TYR A 42 40.02 24.02 30.86
CA TYR A 42 40.74 22.75 30.95
C TYR A 42 41.79 22.61 29.84
N SER A 43 41.46 23.03 28.61
CA SER A 43 42.40 23.05 27.48
C SER A 43 43.63 23.92 27.78
N SER A 44 43.41 25.08 28.40
CA SER A 44 44.49 25.99 28.82
C SER A 44 45.40 25.35 29.88
N ARG A 45 44.81 24.71 30.90
CA ARG A 45 45.56 23.94 31.91
C ARG A 45 46.41 22.83 31.30
N LEU A 46 45.90 22.12 30.29
CA LEU A 46 46.61 21.04 29.64
C LEU A 46 47.87 21.53 28.89
N VAL A 47 47.78 22.70 28.26
CA VAL A 47 48.93 23.34 27.59
C VAL A 47 49.96 23.84 28.61
N MET A 48 49.50 24.46 29.71
CA MET A 48 50.40 25.08 30.70
C MET A 48 51.12 24.08 31.61
N TYR A 49 50.46 23.00 32.05
CA TYR A 49 50.98 22.12 33.11
C TYR A 49 51.36 20.72 32.61
N HIS A 50 50.82 20.27 31.48
CA HIS A 50 51.05 18.91 30.97
C HIS A 50 51.86 18.90 29.65
N GLY A 51 52.37 20.06 29.21
CA GLY A 51 53.23 20.16 28.02
C GLY A 51 52.53 19.79 26.71
N ALA A 52 51.19 19.81 26.68
CA ALA A 52 50.44 19.50 25.47
C ALA A 52 50.63 20.59 24.40
N LYS A 53 50.82 20.18 23.14
CA LYS A 53 50.91 21.12 22.01
C LYS A 53 49.56 21.78 21.78
N GLY A 54 49.52 23.11 21.75
CA GLY A 54 48.29 23.89 21.58
C GLY A 54 47.49 23.51 20.33
N GLY A 55 48.16 23.20 19.21
CA GLY A 55 47.51 22.74 17.98
C GLY A 55 46.76 21.42 18.14
N THR A 56 47.32 20.45 18.89
CA THR A 56 46.66 19.16 19.15
C THR A 56 45.44 19.34 20.04
N VAL A 57 45.54 20.18 21.09
CA VAL A 57 44.42 20.48 21.98
C VAL A 57 43.29 21.18 21.24
N PHE A 58 43.61 22.12 20.35
CA PHE A 58 42.62 22.78 19.49
C PHE A 58 41.91 21.80 18.55
N ALA A 59 42.66 20.90 17.91
CA ALA A 59 42.10 19.90 17.01
C ALA A 59 41.14 18.94 17.74
N VAL A 60 41.54 18.41 18.90
CA VAL A 60 40.70 17.52 19.72
C VAL A 60 39.43 18.24 20.18
N ARG A 61 39.53 19.47 20.67
CA ARG A 61 38.37 20.27 21.08
C ARG A 61 37.39 20.49 19.94
N THR A 62 37.91 20.85 18.77
CA THR A 62 37.11 21.07 17.55
C THR A 62 36.38 19.79 17.16
N GLY A 63 37.07 18.64 17.19
CA GLY A 63 36.48 17.33 16.92
C GLY A 63 35.35 16.96 17.87
N ILE A 64 35.50 17.20 19.18
CA ILE A 64 34.44 16.93 20.17
C ILE A 64 33.20 17.79 19.91
N ILE A 65 33.37 19.08 19.59
CA ILE A 65 32.25 20.00 19.34
C ILE A 65 31.49 19.60 18.08
N PHE A 66 32.18 19.47 16.95
CA PHE A 66 31.53 19.13 15.69
C PHE A 66 30.97 17.70 15.71
N GLY A 67 31.70 16.74 16.30
CA GLY A 67 31.21 15.38 16.48
C GLY A 67 29.97 15.30 17.36
N GLY A 68 29.93 16.05 18.46
CA GLY A 68 28.76 16.12 19.34
C GLY A 68 27.53 16.71 18.65
N LEU A 69 27.71 17.77 17.85
CA LEU A 69 26.63 18.38 17.05
C LEU A 69 26.08 17.40 16.02
N SER A 70 26.95 16.74 15.25
CA SER A 70 26.54 15.74 14.24
C SER A 70 25.83 14.53 14.85
N LEU A 71 26.30 14.06 16.02
CA LEU A 71 25.66 12.97 16.73
C LEU A 71 24.28 13.39 17.24
N GLY A 72 24.18 14.58 17.85
CA GLY A 72 22.92 15.16 18.32
C GLY A 72 21.88 15.30 17.21
N SER A 73 22.28 15.79 16.03
CA SER A 73 21.38 15.89 14.87
C SER A 73 21.01 14.53 14.27
N SER A 74 21.84 13.50 14.44
CA SER A 74 21.52 12.15 13.97
C SER A 74 20.53 11.44 14.91
N LEU A 75 20.64 11.68 16.21
CA LEU A 75 19.74 11.11 17.24
C LEU A 75 18.26 11.49 17.01
N SER A 76 17.98 12.69 16.48
CA SER A 76 16.60 13.09 16.16
C SER A 76 15.95 12.24 15.07
N ASN A 77 16.73 11.53 14.26
CA ASN A 77 16.21 10.68 13.19
C ASN A 77 15.79 9.28 13.66
N LEU A 78 16.12 8.89 14.90
CA LEU A 78 15.74 7.58 15.47
C LEU A 78 14.23 7.34 15.46
N LYS A 79 13.43 8.40 15.59
CA LYS A 79 11.97 8.32 15.51
C LYS A 79 11.51 7.72 14.18
N TYR A 80 12.11 8.14 13.07
CA TYR A 80 11.74 7.65 11.74
C TYR A 80 12.06 6.17 11.55
N PHE A 81 13.15 5.68 12.17
CA PHE A 81 13.44 4.25 12.16
C PHE A 81 12.34 3.45 12.88
N GLY A 82 11.84 3.93 14.03
CA GLY A 82 10.72 3.29 14.72
C GLY A 82 9.42 3.28 13.91
N GLU A 83 9.08 4.42 13.28
CA GLU A 83 7.91 4.52 12.40
C GLU A 83 8.03 3.59 11.18
N ALA A 84 9.23 3.49 10.60
CA ALA A 84 9.51 2.60 9.47
C ALA A 84 9.39 1.12 9.84
N ILE A 85 9.90 0.72 11.01
CA ILE A 85 9.78 -0.67 11.51
C ILE A 85 8.30 -1.04 11.69
N ALA A 86 7.50 -0.17 12.31
CA ALA A 86 6.07 -0.40 12.49
C ALA A 86 5.30 -0.49 11.16
N ALA A 87 5.70 0.28 10.14
CA ALA A 87 5.14 0.17 8.80
C ALA A 87 5.55 -1.12 8.09
N ALA A 88 6.81 -1.52 8.21
CA ALA A 88 7.32 -2.75 7.63
C ALA A 88 6.62 -3.99 8.22
N GLU A 89 6.31 -3.98 9.51
CA GLU A 89 5.58 -5.07 10.18
C GLU A 89 4.19 -5.29 9.58
N ARG A 90 3.44 -4.22 9.29
CA ARG A 90 2.14 -4.31 8.61
C ARG A 90 2.25 -4.87 7.20
N ILE A 91 3.28 -4.47 6.45
CA ILE A 91 3.52 -5.00 5.11
C ILE A 91 3.88 -6.49 5.19
N ARG A 92 4.71 -6.87 6.16
CA ARG A 92 5.12 -8.26 6.37
C ARG A 92 3.92 -9.14 6.72
N GLU A 93 2.99 -8.68 7.56
CA GLU A 93 1.76 -9.41 7.88
C GLU A 93 0.93 -9.73 6.62
N ILE A 94 0.87 -8.79 5.66
CA ILE A 94 0.19 -9.00 4.38
C ILE A 94 0.93 -10.03 3.51
N ILE A 95 2.27 -10.00 3.50
CA ILE A 95 3.10 -10.91 2.70
C ILE A 95 3.08 -12.33 3.28
N GLU A 96 3.14 -12.47 4.60
CA GLU A 96 3.18 -13.75 5.31
C GLU A 96 1.78 -14.38 5.49
N ARG A 97 0.72 -13.64 5.16
CA ARG A 97 -0.64 -14.20 5.12
C ARG A 97 -0.66 -15.42 4.19
N LYS A 98 -0.97 -16.59 4.77
CA LYS A 98 -1.24 -17.82 4.00
C LYS A 98 -2.41 -17.56 3.04
N GLN A 99 -2.18 -17.77 1.74
CA GLN A 99 -3.24 -17.70 0.75
C GLN A 99 -4.18 -18.90 0.94
N GLU A 100 -5.48 -18.63 1.00
CA GLU A 100 -6.52 -19.66 1.19
C GLU A 100 -6.76 -20.47 -0.10
N ILE A 101 -6.41 -19.89 -1.25
CA ILE A 101 -6.43 -20.57 -2.55
C ILE A 101 -5.00 -20.88 -2.93
N ASP A 102 -4.62 -22.15 -2.80
CA ASP A 102 -3.39 -22.66 -3.39
C ASP A 102 -3.60 -22.79 -4.90
N SER A 103 -2.79 -22.05 -5.69
CA SER A 103 -2.85 -22.11 -7.15
C SER A 103 -2.36 -23.46 -7.71
N GLU A 104 -1.52 -24.18 -6.95
CA GLU A 104 -0.86 -25.41 -7.38
C GLU A 104 -1.63 -26.68 -6.97
N SER A 105 -2.41 -26.63 -5.90
CA SER A 105 -3.22 -27.75 -5.43
C SER A 105 -4.59 -27.82 -6.11
N TRP A 106 -5.04 -29.04 -6.40
CA TRP A 106 -6.38 -29.36 -6.92
C TRP A 106 -7.26 -30.05 -5.87
N GLU A 107 -6.76 -30.19 -4.63
CA GLU A 107 -7.49 -30.80 -3.53
C GLU A 107 -8.34 -29.72 -2.85
N GLY A 108 -9.66 -29.93 -2.81
CA GLY A 108 -10.57 -29.09 -2.03
C GLY A 108 -10.36 -29.33 -0.55
N GLU A 109 -10.15 -28.28 0.24
CA GLU A 109 -10.29 -28.34 1.70
C GLU A 109 -11.79 -28.32 2.06
N GLU A 110 -12.20 -29.19 2.99
CA GLU A 110 -13.53 -29.14 3.60
C GLU A 110 -13.66 -27.86 4.43
N LEU A 111 -14.30 -26.83 3.86
CA LEU A 111 -14.68 -25.63 4.58
C LEU A 111 -16.08 -25.81 5.17
N GLU A 112 -16.21 -25.71 6.49
CA GLU A 112 -17.49 -25.65 7.18
C GLU A 112 -18.21 -24.33 6.85
N SER A 113 -19.07 -24.36 5.83
CA SER A 113 -19.96 -23.27 5.46
C SER A 113 -21.34 -23.45 6.08
N GLU A 114 -21.84 -22.44 6.77
CA GLU A 114 -23.19 -22.43 7.39
C GLU A 114 -24.35 -22.47 6.36
N ALA A 115 -24.07 -22.25 5.06
CA ALA A 115 -25.08 -22.29 4.01
C ALA A 115 -24.51 -22.84 2.69
N GLU A 116 -24.76 -24.12 2.45
CA GLU A 116 -24.37 -24.82 1.22
C GLU A 116 -25.26 -24.41 0.03
N VAL A 117 -24.66 -23.83 -1.02
CA VAL A 117 -25.37 -23.39 -2.23
C VAL A 117 -25.69 -24.54 -3.19
N PHE A 118 -24.80 -25.55 -3.27
CA PHE A 118 -24.94 -26.70 -4.17
C PHE A 118 -24.82 -28.01 -3.38
N LYS A 119 -25.80 -28.91 -3.55
CA LYS A 119 -25.79 -30.26 -2.97
C LYS A 119 -25.70 -31.30 -4.09
N GLY A 120 -24.53 -31.88 -4.29
CA GLY A 120 -24.30 -32.90 -5.34
C GLY A 120 -24.50 -32.37 -6.77
N PHE A 121 -24.09 -31.13 -7.04
CA PHE A 121 -24.18 -30.54 -8.38
C PHE A 121 -23.16 -31.18 -9.32
N SER A 122 -23.62 -31.71 -10.45
CA SER A 122 -22.76 -32.29 -11.50
C SER A 122 -23.23 -31.81 -12.87
N MET A 123 -22.31 -31.25 -13.65
CA MET A 123 -22.60 -30.73 -14.99
C MET A 123 -21.43 -31.05 -15.92
N MET A 124 -21.76 -31.56 -17.11
CA MET A 124 -20.79 -31.78 -18.19
C MET A 124 -21.05 -30.77 -19.30
N VAL A 125 -20.03 -29.99 -19.67
CA VAL A 125 -20.08 -29.05 -20.80
C VAL A 125 -19.17 -29.59 -21.90
N PRO A 126 -19.71 -30.15 -22.99
CA PRO A 126 -18.90 -30.65 -24.09
C PRO A 126 -18.12 -29.53 -24.78
N ALA A 127 -16.91 -29.84 -25.28
CA ALA A 127 -16.09 -28.87 -26.01
C ALA A 127 -16.84 -28.29 -27.22
N GLY A 128 -16.78 -26.97 -27.38
CA GLY A 128 -17.45 -26.25 -28.47
C GLY A 128 -18.98 -26.16 -28.35
N LYS A 129 -19.57 -26.58 -27.22
CA LYS A 129 -21.01 -26.43 -26.96
C LYS A 129 -21.25 -25.35 -25.90
N THR A 130 -22.35 -24.61 -26.07
CA THR A 130 -22.82 -23.61 -25.11
C THR A 130 -23.93 -24.21 -24.25
N VAL A 131 -23.77 -24.18 -22.93
CA VAL A 131 -24.77 -24.62 -21.97
C VAL A 131 -25.32 -23.39 -21.24
N ALA A 132 -26.64 -23.23 -21.23
CA ALA A 132 -27.32 -22.13 -20.54
C ALA A 132 -27.74 -22.57 -19.13
N LEU A 133 -27.36 -21.80 -18.12
CA LEU A 133 -27.73 -22.03 -16.73
C LEU A 133 -28.94 -21.15 -16.37
N VAL A 134 -30.11 -21.76 -16.17
CA VAL A 134 -31.38 -21.06 -15.92
C VAL A 134 -31.97 -21.41 -14.56
N GLY A 135 -32.67 -20.47 -13.92
CA GLY A 135 -33.30 -20.68 -12.61
C GLY A 135 -33.70 -19.37 -11.93
N GLY A 136 -34.52 -19.46 -10.87
CA GLY A 136 -34.97 -18.30 -10.09
C GLY A 136 -33.83 -17.56 -9.35
N SER A 137 -34.10 -16.36 -8.83
CA SER A 137 -33.11 -15.64 -8.00
C SER A 137 -32.65 -16.51 -6.83
N GLY A 138 -31.35 -16.50 -6.52
CA GLY A 138 -30.78 -17.33 -5.45
C GLY A 138 -30.48 -18.80 -5.80
N SER A 139 -30.76 -19.26 -7.01
CA SER A 139 -30.52 -20.66 -7.41
C SER A 139 -29.04 -21.04 -7.63
N GLY A 140 -28.09 -20.20 -7.22
CA GLY A 140 -26.65 -20.48 -7.35
C GLY A 140 -26.02 -20.21 -8.73
N LYS A 141 -26.73 -19.61 -9.70
CA LYS A 141 -26.21 -19.43 -11.07
C LYS A 141 -24.86 -18.70 -11.14
N SER A 142 -24.75 -17.55 -10.48
CA SER A 142 -23.51 -16.77 -10.42
C SER A 142 -22.41 -17.52 -9.67
N THR A 143 -22.79 -18.31 -8.67
CA THR A 143 -21.87 -19.15 -7.89
C THR A 143 -21.26 -20.27 -8.74
N ALA A 144 -22.03 -20.91 -9.64
CA ALA A 144 -21.50 -21.93 -10.57
C ALA A 144 -20.44 -21.34 -11.52
N VAL A 145 -20.67 -20.11 -12.01
CA VAL A 145 -19.70 -19.41 -12.86
C VAL A 145 -18.46 -19.02 -12.06
N ALA A 146 -18.63 -18.55 -10.82
CA ALA A 146 -17.54 -18.16 -9.93
C ALA A 146 -16.65 -19.34 -9.50
N LEU A 147 -17.24 -20.51 -9.24
CA LEU A 147 -16.51 -21.77 -8.98
C LEU A 147 -15.65 -22.16 -10.19
N ARG A 148 -16.24 -22.15 -11.40
CA ARG A 148 -15.48 -22.45 -12.63
C ARG A 148 -14.34 -21.46 -12.89
N GLN A 149 -14.49 -20.22 -12.45
CA GLN A 149 -13.46 -19.16 -12.52
C GLN A 149 -12.46 -19.21 -11.37
N ARG A 150 -12.55 -20.18 -10.45
CA ARG A 150 -11.72 -20.30 -9.23
C ARG A 150 -11.75 -19.06 -8.33
N PHE A 151 -12.86 -18.33 -8.32
CA PHE A 151 -13.11 -17.33 -7.27
C PHE A 151 -13.44 -17.97 -5.92
N TYR A 152 -13.82 -19.25 -5.91
CA TYR A 152 -14.07 -20.07 -4.72
C TYR A 152 -13.59 -21.51 -4.97
N ASN A 153 -13.23 -22.22 -3.90
CA ASN A 153 -13.01 -23.67 -3.93
C ASN A 153 -14.31 -24.41 -3.54
N PRO A 154 -14.60 -25.58 -4.13
CA PRO A 154 -15.70 -26.41 -3.66
C PRO A 154 -15.39 -26.96 -2.26
N ALA A 155 -16.40 -27.00 -1.39
CA ALA A 155 -16.27 -27.56 -0.04
C ALA A 155 -16.14 -29.10 -0.03
N GLY A 156 -16.39 -29.77 -1.15
CA GLY A 156 -16.25 -31.22 -1.30
C GLY A 156 -16.53 -31.70 -2.74
N GLY A 157 -15.93 -32.85 -3.10
CA GLY A 157 -15.97 -33.42 -4.46
C GLY A 157 -14.77 -33.03 -5.32
N GLU A 158 -14.49 -33.81 -6.37
CA GLU A 158 -13.48 -33.46 -7.37
C GLU A 158 -14.11 -32.57 -8.45
N GLU A 159 -13.58 -31.36 -8.67
CA GLU A 159 -13.83 -30.68 -9.93
C GLU A 159 -13.21 -31.50 -11.07
N ALA A 160 -14.05 -31.88 -12.04
CA ALA A 160 -13.63 -32.71 -13.16
C ALA A 160 -12.42 -32.07 -13.87
N LYS A 161 -11.32 -32.83 -13.91
CA LYS A 161 -10.13 -32.59 -14.73
C LYS A 161 -10.56 -32.27 -16.16
N ALA A 162 -10.66 -30.98 -16.48
CA ALA A 162 -10.51 -30.59 -17.87
C ALA A 162 -9.05 -30.89 -18.20
N GLU A 163 -8.78 -31.71 -19.22
CA GLU A 163 -7.49 -31.76 -19.91
C GLU A 163 -7.23 -30.38 -20.54
N VAL A 164 -7.04 -29.36 -19.72
CA VAL A 164 -6.45 -28.09 -20.12
C VAL A 164 -4.96 -28.36 -20.05
N ALA A 165 -4.33 -28.27 -21.21
CA ALA A 165 -2.90 -28.47 -21.40
C ALA A 165 -2.10 -27.89 -20.22
N LYS A 166 -1.33 -28.75 -19.56
CA LYS A 166 -0.24 -28.36 -18.66
C LYS A 166 0.62 -27.34 -19.42
N GLY A 167 0.54 -26.06 -19.06
CA GLY A 167 1.35 -25.02 -19.69
C GLY A 167 0.68 -23.67 -19.91
N ALA A 168 -0.54 -23.44 -19.42
CA ALA A 168 -1.19 -22.15 -19.58
C ALA A 168 -1.47 -21.52 -18.20
N ASP A 169 -0.69 -20.49 -17.90
CA ASP A 169 -0.77 -19.52 -16.78
C ASP A 169 -2.12 -18.75 -16.70
N TRP A 170 -3.17 -19.29 -17.33
CA TRP A 170 -4.46 -18.65 -17.58
C TRP A 170 -5.44 -18.79 -16.41
N VAL A 171 -5.04 -19.48 -15.33
CA VAL A 171 -5.81 -19.52 -14.09
C VAL A 171 -5.69 -18.19 -13.31
N GLY A 172 -4.87 -17.23 -13.80
CA GLY A 172 -4.71 -15.90 -13.19
C GLY A 172 -5.16 -14.68 -14.02
N GLU A 173 -5.21 -14.71 -15.35
CA GLU A 173 -5.38 -13.47 -16.16
C GLU A 173 -6.18 -13.75 -17.45
N PRO A 174 -7.31 -13.05 -17.71
CA PRO A 174 -7.36 -11.59 -17.93
C PRO A 174 -8.32 -10.81 -17.01
N GLY A 175 -9.21 -11.49 -16.28
CA GLY A 175 -10.28 -10.83 -15.50
C GLY A 175 -9.77 -10.10 -14.26
N ALA A 176 -8.78 -10.65 -13.56
CA ALA A 176 -8.21 -10.07 -12.35
C ALA A 176 -7.12 -9.01 -12.65
N ARG A 177 -6.35 -9.18 -13.73
CA ARG A 177 -5.35 -8.18 -14.19
C ARG A 177 -6.00 -6.84 -14.58
N ALA A 178 -7.13 -6.91 -15.29
CA ALA A 178 -7.90 -5.73 -15.69
C ALA A 178 -8.41 -4.90 -14.49
N LEU A 179 -8.61 -5.53 -13.32
CA LEU A 179 -9.00 -4.87 -12.08
C LEU A 179 -7.80 -4.37 -11.27
N ARG A 180 -6.63 -5.04 -11.34
CA ARG A 180 -5.44 -4.71 -10.54
C ARG A 180 -4.66 -3.50 -11.07
N ASP A 181 -4.63 -3.30 -12.38
CA ASP A 181 -3.94 -2.15 -13.01
C ASP A 181 -4.80 -0.87 -13.08
N HIS A 182 -6.06 -0.94 -12.67
CA HIS A 182 -7.02 0.17 -12.74
C HIS A 182 -6.75 1.33 -11.74
N ASN A 183 -5.72 1.22 -10.89
CA ASN A 183 -5.48 2.13 -9.76
C ASN A 183 -4.36 3.16 -9.99
N LYS A 184 -3.80 3.25 -11.21
CA LYS A 184 -2.79 4.25 -11.57
C LYS A 184 -3.12 4.93 -12.91
N GLY A 185 -4.05 5.88 -12.92
CA GLY A 185 -4.13 7.04 -13.85
C GLY A 185 -4.03 6.87 -15.39
N GLU A 186 -3.69 5.70 -15.92
CA GLU A 186 -3.47 5.41 -17.32
C GLU A 186 -4.37 4.23 -17.67
N HIS A 187 -5.55 4.56 -18.20
CA HIS A 187 -6.64 3.61 -18.43
C HIS A 187 -6.57 3.02 -19.85
N THR A 188 -5.50 2.28 -20.16
CA THR A 188 -5.52 1.37 -21.31
C THR A 188 -5.47 -0.06 -20.80
N VAL A 189 -6.63 -0.72 -20.82
CA VAL A 189 -6.82 -2.14 -20.46
C VAL A 189 -6.09 -3.09 -21.44
N TRP A 190 -5.48 -2.54 -22.50
CA TRP A 190 -4.90 -3.27 -23.61
C TRP A 190 -3.43 -2.89 -23.84
N GLU A 191 -2.53 -3.87 -23.75
CA GLU A 191 -1.10 -3.74 -24.06
C GLU A 191 -0.77 -4.18 -25.51
N GLY A 192 -1.77 -4.61 -26.29
CA GLY A 192 -1.60 -5.10 -27.65
C GLY A 192 -1.66 -4.00 -28.73
N ARG A 193 -1.58 -4.41 -30.01
CA ARG A 193 -1.64 -3.45 -31.13
C ARG A 193 -3.04 -2.87 -31.27
N LEU A 194 -3.11 -1.62 -31.74
CA LEU A 194 -4.38 -0.92 -31.99
C LEU A 194 -5.25 -1.65 -33.04
N GLU A 195 -4.62 -2.31 -34.01
CA GLU A 195 -5.31 -3.09 -35.06
C GLU A 195 -6.13 -4.24 -34.45
N GLU A 196 -5.53 -5.00 -33.53
CA GLU A 196 -6.20 -6.09 -32.82
C GLU A 196 -7.33 -5.57 -31.92
N LEU A 197 -7.13 -4.40 -31.30
CA LEU A 197 -8.16 -3.74 -30.48
C LEU A 197 -9.38 -3.34 -31.32
N VAL A 198 -9.14 -2.80 -32.52
CA VAL A 198 -10.21 -2.40 -33.45
C VAL A 198 -10.94 -3.63 -33.98
N GLU A 199 -10.23 -4.70 -34.33
CA GLU A 199 -10.84 -5.96 -34.77
C GLU A 199 -11.70 -6.58 -33.66
N ALA A 200 -11.17 -6.69 -32.44
CA ALA A 200 -11.91 -7.21 -31.30
C ALA A 200 -13.15 -6.36 -30.98
N ALA A 201 -13.02 -5.03 -31.00
CA ALA A 201 -14.14 -4.11 -30.81
C ALA A 201 -15.18 -4.20 -31.93
N THR A 202 -14.76 -4.50 -33.16
CA THR A 202 -15.67 -4.71 -34.31
C THR A 202 -16.47 -6.01 -34.12
N VAL A 203 -15.81 -7.10 -33.74
CA VAL A 203 -16.46 -8.38 -33.43
C VAL A 203 -17.42 -8.25 -32.24
N ALA A 204 -17.05 -7.47 -31.22
CA ALA A 204 -17.90 -7.17 -30.07
C ALA A 204 -19.02 -6.16 -30.37
N ASN A 205 -19.14 -5.68 -31.62
CA ASN A 205 -20.08 -4.63 -32.04
C ASN A 205 -19.96 -3.32 -31.23
N ALA A 206 -18.79 -3.07 -30.65
CA ALA A 206 -18.46 -1.89 -29.85
C ALA A 206 -17.75 -0.79 -30.67
N HIS A 207 -17.15 -1.13 -31.82
CA HIS A 207 -16.41 -0.18 -32.65
C HIS A 207 -17.23 1.06 -33.05
N GLY A 208 -18.50 0.87 -33.43
CA GLY A 208 -19.39 1.98 -33.80
C GLY A 208 -19.68 2.94 -32.65
N PHE A 209 -19.83 2.41 -31.43
CA PHE A 209 -19.99 3.21 -30.21
C PHE A 209 -18.70 3.96 -29.87
N ILE A 210 -17.55 3.27 -29.88
CA ILE A 210 -16.25 3.86 -29.52
C ILE A 210 -15.88 4.99 -30.49
N SER A 211 -16.09 4.79 -31.80
CA SER A 211 -15.75 5.78 -32.84
C SER A 211 -16.58 7.06 -32.77
N GLN A 212 -17.73 7.04 -32.11
CA GLN A 212 -18.56 8.23 -31.89
C GLN A 212 -18.10 9.05 -30.68
N LEU A 213 -17.21 8.52 -29.85
CA LEU A 213 -16.66 9.27 -28.72
C LEU A 213 -15.73 10.38 -29.21
N PRO A 214 -15.64 11.53 -28.51
CA PRO A 214 -14.82 12.67 -28.93
C PRO A 214 -13.35 12.36 -29.17
N GLN A 215 -12.82 11.32 -28.52
CA GLN A 215 -11.43 10.87 -28.64
C GLN A 215 -11.33 9.43 -29.15
N GLY A 216 -12.42 8.85 -29.66
CA GLY A 216 -12.41 7.47 -30.17
C GLY A 216 -11.93 6.46 -29.13
N TYR A 217 -10.95 5.64 -29.51
CA TYR A 217 -10.28 4.67 -28.64
C TYR A 217 -9.42 5.28 -27.53
N ASP A 218 -9.02 6.55 -27.66
CA ASP A 218 -8.23 7.27 -26.66
C ASP A 218 -9.11 7.92 -25.57
N THR A 219 -10.43 7.72 -25.63
CA THR A 219 -11.38 8.31 -24.68
C THR A 219 -11.13 7.79 -23.27
N GLN A 220 -10.70 8.69 -22.37
CA GLN A 220 -10.50 8.35 -20.96
C GLN A 220 -11.83 8.18 -20.22
N ILE A 221 -12.06 6.97 -19.70
CA ILE A 221 -13.20 6.67 -18.84
C ILE A 221 -12.89 7.15 -17.43
N LYS A 222 -13.63 8.14 -16.94
CA LYS A 222 -13.50 8.63 -15.56
C LYS A 222 -14.24 7.72 -14.60
N ARG A 223 -13.62 7.42 -13.45
CA ARG A 223 -14.30 6.75 -12.34
C ARG A 223 -15.36 7.70 -11.76
N LEU A 224 -16.62 7.31 -11.83
CA LEU A 224 -17.71 8.01 -11.14
C LEU A 224 -17.42 7.99 -9.63
N ARG A 225 -17.28 9.17 -9.01
CA ARG A 225 -17.27 9.29 -7.55
C ARG A 225 -18.70 9.13 -7.07
N LYS A 226 -18.89 8.38 -5.99
CA LYS A 226 -20.19 8.07 -5.36
C LYS A 226 -20.94 9.31 -4.82
N GLU A 227 -20.39 10.51 -5.04
CA GLU A 227 -20.88 11.81 -4.56
C GLU A 227 -21.76 12.54 -5.60
N GLU A 228 -21.91 12.02 -6.83
CA GLU A 228 -22.75 12.62 -7.89
C GLU A 228 -24.18 12.05 -7.92
N TYR A 229 -24.65 11.46 -6.82
CA TYR A 229 -25.99 10.90 -6.67
C TYR A 229 -26.71 11.59 -5.49
N ASP A 230 -26.80 12.92 -5.53
CA ASP A 230 -27.74 13.73 -4.74
C ASP A 230 -28.44 14.73 -5.67
#